data_AF-A0A9W4CMY7-F1
#
_entry.id   AF-A0A9W4CMY7-F1
#
_cell.length_a   1.000
_cell.length_b   1.000
_cell.length_c   1.000
_cell.angle_alpha   90.00
_cell.angle_beta   90.00
_cell.angle_gamma   90.00
#
_symmetry.space_group_name_H-M   'P 1'
#
loop_
_entity.id
_entity.type
_entity.pdbx_description
1 polymer ?
#
loop_
_entity_poly.entity_id
_entity_poly.type
_entity_poly.pdbx_seq_one_letter_code
_entity_poly.pdbx_strand_id
1 'polypeptide(L)'
;MEFESLKEILMKDPRVQRLIAQQSSDKNKNSLILQPGNLPLKQLKIAQVMPHSIRLIIPSKDCNSQPIPNTEKYQEMVKHRFSQWSGGYTDKSGEGGYCSQSGGLMRENITEVETWMTEMQLLQHLDELEGLMAFLLTEMNQETLMLIVDHCAVLLAL
;
A
#
# COMPACT_ATOMS: atom_id res chain seq x y z
N MET A 1 29.86 7.81 -1.25
CA MET A 1 28.52 7.43 -1.76
C MET A 1 27.92 8.70 -2.34
N GLU A 2 27.82 8.79 -3.68
CA GLU A 2 27.10 9.89 -4.33
C GLU A 2 25.60 9.62 -4.23
N PHE A 3 24.82 10.64 -3.87
CA PHE A 3 23.37 10.54 -3.77
C PHE A 3 22.77 11.25 -4.98
N GLU A 4 21.94 10.54 -5.74
CA GLU A 4 21.18 11.14 -6.84
C GLU A 4 20.17 12.16 -6.29
N SER A 5 19.96 13.24 -7.05
CA SER A 5 18.96 14.25 -6.72
C SER A 5 17.55 13.73 -6.96
N LEU A 6 16.56 14.28 -6.24
CA LEU A 6 15.13 13.95 -6.43
C LEU A 6 14.71 14.07 -7.90
N LYS A 7 15.23 15.08 -8.59
CA LYS A 7 14.97 15.30 -10.00
C LYS A 7 15.48 14.14 -10.86
N GLU A 8 16.68 13.65 -10.61
CA GLU A 8 17.28 12.56 -11.40
C GLU A 8 16.51 11.24 -11.23
N ILE A 9 16.11 10.88 -10.01
CA ILE A 9 15.35 9.65 -9.76
C ILE A 9 13.95 9.73 -10.36
N LEU A 10 13.25 10.84 -10.12
CA LEU A 10 11.94 11.07 -10.72
C LEU A 10 12.00 11.04 -12.25
N MET A 11 13.06 11.61 -12.84
CA MET A 11 13.25 11.57 -14.30
C MET A 11 13.63 10.19 -14.84
N LYS A 12 14.04 9.23 -13.99
CA LYS A 12 14.29 7.85 -14.42
C LYS A 12 13.02 6.99 -14.41
N ASP A 13 11.98 7.38 -13.66
CA ASP A 13 10.70 6.66 -13.65
C ASP A 13 9.88 6.98 -14.91
N PRO A 14 9.61 5.98 -15.79
CA PRO A 14 8.84 6.20 -17.02
C PRO A 14 7.41 6.71 -16.78
N ARG A 15 6.85 6.55 -15.57
CA ARG A 15 5.53 7.06 -15.19
C ARG A 15 5.59 8.57 -14.91
N VAL A 16 6.64 9.03 -14.24
CA VAL A 16 6.85 10.45 -13.96
C VAL A 16 7.19 11.22 -15.24
N GLN A 17 8.00 10.63 -16.12
CA GLN A 17 8.22 11.18 -17.46
C GLN A 17 6.90 11.39 -18.23
N ARG A 18 5.97 10.42 -18.14
CA ARG A 18 4.63 10.52 -18.75
C ARG A 18 3.76 11.61 -18.13
N LEU A 19 3.77 11.75 -16.80
CA LEU A 19 3.02 12.80 -16.09
C LEU A 19 3.53 14.21 -16.44
N ILE A 20 4.85 14.41 -16.56
CA ILE A 20 5.44 15.70 -16.96
C ILE A 20 5.09 16.03 -18.42
N ALA A 21 5.10 15.04 -19.31
CA ALA A 21 4.69 15.21 -20.69
C ALA A 21 3.20 15.60 -20.80
N GLN A 22 2.35 15.06 -19.93
CA GLN A 22 0.92 15.39 -19.85
C GLN A 22 0.65 16.78 -19.25
N GLN A 23 1.36 17.17 -18.18
CA GLN A 23 1.25 18.52 -17.60
C GLN A 23 1.71 19.64 -18.54
N SER A 24 2.60 19.31 -19.49
CA SER A 24 3.02 20.26 -20.53
C SER A 24 1.92 20.59 -21.55
N SER A 25 0.84 19.80 -21.58
CA SER A 25 -0.35 20.00 -22.41
C SER A 25 -1.45 20.82 -21.72
N ASP A 26 -1.54 20.77 -20.39
CA ASP A 26 -2.58 21.45 -19.59
C ASP A 26 -2.01 22.66 -18.82
N LYS A 27 -1.55 23.68 -19.57
CA LYS A 27 -1.22 24.98 -18.98
C LYS A 27 -2.49 25.80 -18.72
N ASN A 28 -3.27 25.40 -17.73
CA ASN A 28 -4.12 26.33 -16.97
C ASN A 28 -4.78 25.64 -15.78
N LYS A 29 -4.23 25.85 -14.57
CA LYS A 29 -4.99 26.13 -13.34
C LYS A 29 -4.05 26.40 -12.16
N ASN A 30 -4.31 27.54 -11.51
CA ASN A 30 -3.79 28.05 -10.24
C ASN A 30 -3.05 27.03 -9.35
N SER A 31 -1.72 27.03 -9.43
CA SER A 31 -0.88 26.51 -8.35
C SER A 31 -0.71 27.60 -7.29
N LEU A 32 -1.17 27.33 -6.06
CA LEU A 32 -0.69 28.04 -4.88
C LEU A 32 0.83 27.89 -4.83
N ILE A 33 1.55 28.92 -5.27
CA ILE A 33 3.01 28.97 -5.16
C ILE A 33 3.30 29.17 -3.68
N LEU A 34 3.59 28.08 -2.97
CA LEU A 34 4.34 28.15 -1.72
C LEU A 34 5.68 28.77 -2.10
N GLN A 35 5.87 30.05 -1.79
CA GLN A 35 7.19 30.66 -1.90
C GLN A 35 8.11 29.88 -0.96
N PRO A 36 9.17 29.24 -1.46
CA PRO A 36 10.12 28.61 -0.57
C PRO A 36 10.74 29.74 0.25
N GLY A 37 10.35 29.84 1.52
CA GLY A 37 11.12 30.61 2.50
C GLY A 37 12.57 30.11 2.50
N ASN A 38 13.47 30.86 3.12
CA ASN A 38 14.94 30.65 3.19
C ASN A 38 15.42 29.31 3.80
N LEU A 39 14.69 28.21 3.62
CA LEU A 39 15.16 26.87 3.83
C LEU A 39 16.22 26.56 2.76
N PRO A 40 17.39 26.04 3.14
CA PRO A 40 18.41 25.63 2.18
C PRO A 40 17.91 24.39 1.42
N LEU A 41 17.13 24.61 0.36
CA LEU A 41 16.57 23.59 -0.54
C LEU A 41 17.63 22.67 -1.16
N LYS A 42 18.92 23.05 -1.10
CA LYS A 42 20.06 22.27 -1.60
C LYS A 42 20.49 21.09 -0.71
N GLN A 43 19.78 20.78 0.38
CA GLN A 43 20.22 19.78 1.37
C GLN A 43 19.40 18.50 1.41
N LEU A 44 18.26 18.42 0.72
CA LEU A 44 17.48 17.19 0.66
C LEU A 44 18.21 16.15 -0.19
N LYS A 45 18.57 15.03 0.45
CA LYS A 45 19.15 13.87 -0.21
C LYS A 45 18.14 12.74 -0.14
N ILE A 46 18.08 11.95 -1.20
CA ILE A 46 17.30 10.72 -1.20
C ILE A 46 18.04 9.71 -0.33
N ALA A 47 17.39 9.27 0.74
CA ALA A 47 17.94 8.27 1.63
C ALA A 47 17.88 6.87 0.99
N GLN A 48 16.74 6.54 0.34
CA GLN A 48 16.48 5.23 -0.24
C GLN A 48 15.38 5.32 -1.30
N VAL A 49 15.48 4.48 -2.34
CA VAL A 49 14.40 4.25 -3.31
C VAL A 49 13.74 2.91 -3.00
N MET A 50 12.42 2.92 -2.86
CA MET A 50 11.61 1.75 -2.56
C MET A 50 10.59 1.60 -3.69
N PRO A 51 10.89 0.85 -4.76
CA PRO A 51 10.07 0.84 -5.97
C PRO A 51 8.83 -0.06 -5.86
N HIS A 52 8.79 -0.97 -4.88
CA HIS A 52 7.70 -1.92 -4.72
C HIS A 52 6.77 -1.55 -3.57
N SER A 53 5.48 -1.83 -3.73
CA SER A 53 4.51 -1.73 -2.64
C SER A 53 3.72 -3.01 -2.44
N ILE A 54 3.37 -3.27 -1.18
CA ILE A 54 2.46 -4.33 -0.78
C ILE A 54 1.30 -3.68 -0.04
N ARG A 55 0.08 -4.03 -0.44
CA ARG A 55 -1.15 -3.60 0.20
C ARG A 55 -1.99 -4.80 0.56
N LEU A 56 -2.40 -4.87 1.82
CA LEU A 56 -3.33 -5.89 2.30
C LEU A 56 -4.64 -5.23 2.70
N ILE A 57 -5.75 -5.79 2.22
CA ILE A 57 -7.09 -5.40 2.66
C ILE A 57 -7.53 -6.31 3.79
N ILE A 58 -7.80 -5.72 4.95
CA ILE A 58 -8.21 -6.40 6.17
C ILE A 58 -9.71 -6.11 6.38
N PRO A 59 -10.60 -7.10 6.16
CA PRO A 59 -12.03 -6.94 6.39
C PRO A 59 -12.38 -6.89 7.90
N SER A 60 -13.52 -6.27 8.23
CA SER A 60 -14.06 -6.25 9.59
C SER A 60 -15.05 -7.38 9.87
N LYS A 61 -15.45 -8.15 8.84
CA LYS A 61 -16.42 -9.25 8.97
C LYS A 61 -15.85 -10.55 8.44
N ASP A 62 -16.29 -11.67 9.02
CA ASP A 62 -15.93 -13.04 8.62
C ASP A 62 -16.71 -13.50 7.37
N CYS A 63 -16.44 -14.72 6.89
CA CYS A 63 -17.16 -15.30 5.74
C CYS A 63 -18.68 -15.42 5.94
N ASN A 64 -19.16 -15.43 7.18
CA ASN A 64 -20.59 -15.46 7.53
C ASN A 64 -21.16 -14.05 7.76
N SER A 65 -20.45 -13.00 7.35
CA SER A 65 -20.81 -11.60 7.55
C SER A 65 -20.95 -11.18 9.01
N GLN A 66 -20.34 -11.93 9.93
CA GLN A 66 -20.30 -11.59 11.36
C GLN A 66 -19.07 -10.73 11.66
N PRO A 67 -19.15 -9.75 12.57
CA PRO A 67 -17.97 -8.99 12.98
C PRO A 67 -16.85 -9.90 13.49
N ILE A 68 -15.62 -9.69 13.02
CA ILE A 68 -14.46 -10.45 13.51
C ILE A 68 -14.08 -9.91 14.90
N PRO A 69 -14.03 -10.76 15.94
CA PRO A 69 -13.60 -10.33 17.26
C PRO A 69 -12.16 -9.81 17.25
N ASN A 70 -11.93 -8.65 17.87
CA ASN A 70 -10.61 -8.02 17.98
C ASN A 70 -9.92 -7.81 16.61
N THR A 71 -10.67 -7.33 15.60
CA THR A 71 -10.11 -7.06 14.27
C THR A 71 -8.88 -6.17 14.33
N GLU A 72 -8.84 -5.23 15.28
CA GLU A 72 -7.72 -4.32 15.52
C GLU A 72 -6.42 -5.07 15.81
N LYS A 73 -6.47 -6.23 16.46
CA LYS A 73 -5.28 -7.07 16.70
C LYS A 73 -4.63 -7.52 15.39
N TYR A 74 -5.45 -7.91 14.41
CA TYR A 74 -4.94 -8.34 13.10
C TYR A 74 -4.40 -7.16 12.30
N GLN A 75 -5.07 -6.01 12.37
CA GLN A 75 -4.58 -4.76 11.78
C GLN A 75 -3.21 -4.37 12.35
N GLU A 76 -3.08 -4.32 13.67
CA GLU A 76 -1.81 -3.98 14.34
C GLU A 76 -0.71 -5.01 14.07
N MET A 77 -1.06 -6.29 13.98
CA MET A 77 -0.09 -7.32 13.59
C MET A 77 0.46 -7.07 12.19
N VAL A 78 -0.38 -6.77 11.20
CA VAL A 78 0.05 -6.47 9.82
C VAL A 78 0.91 -5.21 9.78
N LYS A 79 0.46 -4.13 10.43
CA LYS A 79 1.20 -2.88 10.56
C LYS A 79 2.59 -3.10 11.16
N HIS A 80 2.67 -3.91 12.22
CA HIS A 80 3.93 -4.24 12.85
C HIS A 80 4.86 -5.04 11.92
N ARG A 81 4.34 -6.06 11.22
CA ARG A 81 5.13 -6.84 10.26
C ARG A 81 5.66 -5.98 9.12
N PHE A 82 4.80 -5.16 8.53
CA PHE A 82 5.20 -4.25 7.46
C PHE A 82 6.26 -3.26 7.94
N SER A 83 6.11 -2.71 9.15
CA SER A 83 7.13 -1.84 9.76
C SER A 83 8.48 -2.54 9.93
N GLN A 84 8.48 -3.82 10.34
CA GLN A 84 9.71 -4.60 10.53
C GLN A 84 10.44 -4.88 9.21
N TRP A 85 9.69 -5.15 8.13
CA TRP A 85 10.27 -5.49 6.83
C TRP A 85 10.83 -4.27 6.08
N SER A 86 10.14 -3.13 6.14
CA SER A 86 10.43 -1.98 5.28
C SER A 86 10.78 -0.68 6.01
N GLY A 87 10.59 -0.63 7.33
CA GLY A 87 10.79 0.58 8.13
C GLY A 87 9.53 1.41 8.34
N GLY A 88 8.38 1.02 7.78
CA GLY A 88 7.11 1.68 8.09
C GLY A 88 5.89 1.16 7.32
N TYR A 89 4.73 1.74 7.61
CA TYR A 89 3.49 1.50 6.90
C TYR A 89 2.68 2.79 6.81
N THR A 90 1.68 2.77 5.94
CA THR A 90 0.53 3.68 5.98
C THR A 90 -0.74 2.85 6.01
N ASP A 91 -1.79 3.34 6.64
CA ASP A 91 -3.09 2.69 6.61
C ASP A 91 -4.22 3.68 6.29
N LYS A 92 -5.31 3.15 5.74
CA LYS A 92 -6.55 3.88 5.52
C LYS A 92 -7.74 2.98 5.82
N SER A 93 -8.74 3.56 6.47
CA SER A 93 -10.04 2.90 6.66
C SER A 93 -10.99 3.27 5.53
N GLY A 94 -11.87 2.35 5.14
CA GLY A 94 -12.85 2.58 4.09
C GLY A 94 -14.00 1.58 4.11
N GLU A 95 -14.91 1.72 3.15
CA GLU A 95 -15.97 0.74 2.89
C GLU A 95 -15.53 -0.15 1.73
N GLY A 96 -15.52 -1.46 1.95
CA GLY A 96 -15.41 -2.49 0.94
C GLY A 96 -16.79 -3.05 0.61
N GLY A 97 -16.93 -3.62 -0.59
CA GLY A 97 -18.14 -4.33 -0.94
C GLY A 97 -17.95 -5.31 -2.07
N TYR A 98 -18.78 -6.35 -2.08
CA TYR A 98 -18.75 -7.40 -3.08
C TYR A 98 -20.17 -7.92 -3.32
N CYS A 99 -20.38 -8.56 -4.47
CA CYS A 99 -21.65 -9.24 -4.75
C CYS A 99 -21.62 -10.64 -4.15
N SER A 100 -22.57 -10.96 -3.27
CA SER A 100 -22.76 -12.32 -2.76
C SER A 100 -23.21 -13.26 -3.88
N GLN A 101 -23.09 -14.58 -3.65
CA GLN A 101 -23.64 -15.58 -4.56
C GLN A 101 -25.16 -15.48 -4.73
N SER A 102 -25.86 -14.94 -3.71
CA SER A 102 -27.30 -14.65 -3.77
C SER A 102 -27.64 -13.35 -4.51
N GLY A 103 -26.65 -12.63 -5.05
CA GLY A 103 -26.83 -11.40 -5.83
C GLY A 103 -26.99 -10.13 -5.00
N GLY A 104 -26.81 -10.20 -3.69
CA GLY A 104 -26.84 -9.02 -2.80
C GLY A 104 -25.51 -8.27 -2.80
N LEU A 105 -25.55 -6.94 -2.81
CA LEU A 105 -24.36 -6.12 -2.56
C LEU A 105 -24.06 -6.14 -1.07
N MET A 106 -23.02 -6.88 -0.69
CA MET A 106 -22.49 -6.90 0.66
C MET A 106 -21.56 -5.71 0.85
N ARG A 107 -21.63 -5.08 2.03
CA ARG A 107 -20.77 -3.97 2.41
C ARG A 107 -20.17 -4.21 3.77
N GLU A 108 -18.93 -3.79 3.94
CA GLU A 108 -18.19 -3.92 5.18
C GLU A 108 -17.14 -2.84 5.34
N ASN A 109 -16.73 -2.61 6.58
CA ASN A 109 -15.58 -1.76 6.84
C ASN A 109 -14.32 -2.56 6.52
N ILE A 110 -13.36 -1.90 5.90
CA ILE A 110 -12.04 -2.45 5.61
C ILE A 110 -10.95 -1.53 6.13
N THR A 111 -9.79 -2.10 6.39
CA THR A 111 -8.55 -1.37 6.57
C THR A 111 -7.57 -1.82 5.50
N GLU A 112 -7.12 -0.90 4.66
CA GLU A 112 -6.00 -1.14 3.75
C GLU A 112 -4.72 -0.72 4.46
N VAL A 113 -3.80 -1.68 4.66
CA VAL A 113 -2.46 -1.42 5.17
C VAL A 113 -1.48 -1.53 4.01
N GLU A 114 -0.69 -0.50 3.79
CA GLU A 114 0.28 -0.38 2.71
C GLU A 114 1.69 -0.23 3.25
N THR A 115 2.66 -0.82 2.56
CA THR A 115 4.08 -0.54 2.80
C THR A 115 4.86 -0.51 1.49
N TRP A 116 5.97 0.23 1.48
CA TRP A 116 6.87 0.38 0.34
C TRP A 116 8.24 -0.18 0.70
N MET A 117 8.86 -0.94 -0.19
CA MET A 117 10.11 -1.63 0.08
C MET A 117 11.02 -1.73 -1.14
N THR A 118 12.28 -2.05 -0.89
CA THR A 118 13.24 -2.44 -1.94
C THR A 118 12.91 -3.82 -2.51
N GLU A 119 13.39 -4.11 -3.71
CA GLU A 119 13.26 -5.45 -4.32
C GLU A 119 13.84 -6.55 -3.43
N MET A 120 15.00 -6.29 -2.81
CA MET A 120 15.64 -7.23 -1.89
C MET A 120 14.77 -7.51 -0.66
N GLN A 121 14.18 -6.49 -0.04
CA GLN A 121 13.26 -6.66 1.09
C GLN A 121 12.01 -7.45 0.69
N LEU A 122 11.44 -7.16 -0.49
CA LEU A 122 10.29 -7.90 -1.01
C LEU A 122 10.61 -9.38 -1.12
N LEU A 123 11.68 -9.73 -1.85
CA LEU A 123 12.10 -11.12 -2.05
C LEU A 123 12.45 -11.83 -0.75
N GLN A 124 13.08 -11.13 0.20
CA GLN A 124 13.47 -11.70 1.49
C GLN A 124 12.27 -12.11 2.37
N HIS A 125 11.13 -11.43 2.24
CA HIS A 125 9.98 -11.63 3.12
C HIS A 125 8.78 -12.31 2.43
N LEU A 126 8.95 -12.86 1.23
CA LEU A 126 7.86 -13.55 0.52
C LEU A 126 7.27 -14.71 1.33
N ASP A 127 8.10 -15.61 1.85
CA ASP A 127 7.63 -16.77 2.63
C ASP A 127 6.91 -16.33 3.93
N GLU A 128 7.40 -15.26 4.58
CA GLU A 128 6.74 -14.70 5.76
C GLU A 128 5.41 -14.05 5.42
N LEU A 129 5.31 -13.40 4.25
CA LEU A 129 4.07 -12.82 3.73
C LEU A 129 3.04 -13.92 3.45
N GLU A 130 3.42 -15.00 2.76
CA GLU A 130 2.55 -16.15 2.53
C GLU A 130 2.04 -16.75 3.84
N GLY A 131 2.94 -16.96 4.81
CA GLY A 131 2.57 -17.45 6.15
C GLY A 131 1.62 -16.50 6.89
N LEU A 132 1.83 -15.18 6.78
CA LEU A 132 0.93 -14.17 7.33
C LEU A 132 -0.45 -14.24 6.67
N MET A 133 -0.53 -14.41 5.34
CA MET A 133 -1.81 -14.52 4.62
C MET A 133 -2.59 -15.77 5.05
N ALA A 134 -1.93 -16.93 5.13
CA ALA A 134 -2.55 -18.18 5.57
C ALA A 134 -3.05 -18.08 7.03
N PHE A 135 -2.25 -17.46 7.91
CA PHE A 135 -2.66 -17.20 9.29
C PHE A 135 -3.90 -16.32 9.35
N LEU A 136 -3.92 -15.20 8.62
CA LEU A 136 -5.08 -14.30 8.62
C LEU A 136 -6.33 -14.96 8.03
N LEU A 137 -6.21 -15.69 6.92
CA LEU A 137 -7.32 -16.46 6.33
C LEU A 137 -7.98 -17.37 7.36
N THR A 138 -7.15 -18.10 8.11
CA THR A 138 -7.61 -19.05 9.13
C THR A 138 -8.22 -18.35 10.34
N GLU A 139 -7.49 -17.41 10.94
CA GLU A 139 -7.87 -16.80 12.22
C GLU A 139 -9.03 -15.80 12.10
N MET A 140 -9.16 -15.16 10.94
CA MET A 140 -10.28 -14.25 10.65
C MET A 140 -11.49 -14.98 10.03
N ASN A 141 -11.40 -16.32 9.88
CA ASN A 141 -12.42 -17.14 9.23
C ASN A 141 -12.86 -16.55 7.88
N GLN A 142 -11.89 -16.30 7.01
CA GLN A 142 -12.09 -15.74 5.66
C GLN A 142 -12.02 -16.84 4.61
N GLU A 143 -12.88 -16.76 3.60
CA GLU A 143 -12.73 -17.57 2.39
C GLU A 143 -11.58 -17.04 1.51
N THR A 144 -11.45 -15.71 1.44
CA THR A 144 -10.42 -15.06 0.62
C THR A 144 -9.86 -13.81 1.27
N LEU A 145 -8.61 -13.45 0.96
CA LEU A 145 -8.01 -12.16 1.27
C LEU A 145 -7.49 -11.48 0.01
N MET A 146 -7.69 -10.17 -0.10
CA MET A 146 -7.14 -9.39 -1.20
C MET A 146 -5.76 -8.84 -0.84
N LEU A 147 -4.75 -9.29 -1.60
CA LEU A 147 -3.39 -8.79 -1.56
C LEU A 147 -3.10 -8.05 -2.87
N ILE A 148 -2.44 -6.90 -2.79
CA ILE A 148 -2.02 -6.14 -3.96
C ILE A 148 -0.52 -5.95 -3.88
N VAL A 149 0.20 -6.43 -4.88
CA VAL A 149 1.65 -6.22 -5.05
C VAL A 149 1.83 -5.30 -6.26
N ASP A 150 2.37 -4.12 -6.03
CA ASP A 150 2.45 -3.03 -7.00
C ASP A 150 1.08 -2.73 -7.63
N HIS A 151 0.89 -3.12 -8.89
CA HIS A 151 -0.33 -2.91 -9.69
C HIS A 151 -1.10 -4.22 -9.92
N CYS A 152 -0.72 -5.31 -9.26
CA CYS A 152 -1.35 -6.62 -9.41
C CYS A 152 -2.15 -6.94 -8.14
N ALA A 153 -3.46 -7.01 -8.27
CA ALA A 153 -4.35 -7.46 -7.20
C ALA A 153 -4.62 -8.97 -7.35
N VAL A 154 -4.53 -9.71 -6.25
CA VAL A 154 -4.80 -11.14 -6.17
C VAL A 154 -5.74 -11.43 -5.00
N LEU A 155 -6.63 -12.40 -5.19
CA LEU A 155 -7.42 -13.01 -4.12
C LEU A 155 -6.75 -14.33 -3.73
N LEU A 156 -6.38 -14.44 -2.46
CA LEU A 156 -5.73 -15.63 -1.89
C LEU A 156 -6.76 -16.43 -1.10
N ALA A 157 -6.69 -17.75 -1.19
CA ALA A 157 -7.54 -18.71 -0.48
C ALA A 157 -6.70 -19.93 -0.05
N LEU A 158 -7.19 -20.69 0.94
CA LEU A 158 -6.60 -21.96 1.40
C LEU A 158 -7.38 -23.17 0.86
#